data_AF-A0A349JZC7-F1
#
_entry.id   AF-A0A349JZC7-F1
#
_cell.length_a   1.000
_cell.length_b   1.000
_cell.length_c   1.000
_cell.angle_alpha   90.00
_cell.angle_beta   90.00
_cell.angle_gamma   90.00
#
_symmetry.space_group_name_H-M   'P 1'
#
loop_
_entity.id
_entity.type
_entity.pdbx_description
1 polymer ?
#
loop_
_entity_poly.entity_id
_entity_poly.type
_entity_poly.pdbx_seq_one_letter_code
_entity_poly.pdbx_strand_id
1 'polypeptide(L)'
;MKPLTPEIEFCRATVKSWEKLRLLYNVILLLPGIALIWRIIHLQQVMMAANPPGMGFPIMHPAEVVIGAFVFGFCANLCFCLGPYTEVVITALGFPLSARRIRYFIFGLGLILSLAVISVLWLLMELDFPGP
;
A
#
# COMPACT_ATOMS: atom_id res chain seq x y z
N MET A 1 21.05 -31.57 8.74
CA MET A 1 19.70 -30.94 8.72
C MET A 1 18.70 -32.02 8.35
N LYS A 2 17.58 -32.16 9.07
CA LYS A 2 16.53 -33.14 8.69
C LYS A 2 15.95 -32.75 7.32
N PRO A 3 15.64 -33.70 6.42
CA PRO A 3 14.93 -33.40 5.18
C PRO A 3 13.57 -32.78 5.51
N LEU A 4 13.20 -31.73 4.78
CA LEU A 4 11.90 -31.08 4.93
C LEU A 4 10.81 -32.02 4.38
N THR A 5 9.67 -32.10 5.07
CA THR A 5 8.50 -32.78 4.51
C THR A 5 7.95 -31.98 3.32
N PRO A 6 7.30 -32.63 2.35
CA PRO A 6 6.73 -31.96 1.19
C PRO A 6 5.76 -30.83 1.54
N GLU A 7 5.03 -30.91 2.67
CA GLU A 7 4.15 -29.82 3.10
C GLU A 7 4.94 -28.57 3.53
N ILE A 8 6.06 -28.75 4.24
CA ILE A 8 6.88 -27.62 4.68
C ILE A 8 7.56 -26.96 3.47
N GLU A 9 7.96 -27.76 2.47
CA GLU A 9 8.53 -27.23 1.23
C GLU A 9 7.49 -26.41 0.44
N PHE A 10 6.24 -26.88 0.36
CA PHE A 10 5.14 -26.13 -0.22
C PHE A 10 4.90 -24.79 0.49
N CYS A 11 4.77 -24.80 1.82
CA CYS A 11 4.57 -23.59 2.62
C CYS A 11 5.72 -22.59 2.41
N ARG A 12 6.98 -23.07 2.42
CA ARG A 12 8.16 -22.23 2.17
C ARG A 12 8.11 -21.61 0.77
N ALA A 13 7.78 -22.38 -0.25
CA ALA A 13 7.69 -21.89 -1.63
C ALA A 13 6.59 -20.82 -1.79
N THR A 14 5.45 -21.01 -1.12
CA THR A 14 4.34 -20.06 -1.10
C THR A 14 4.76 -18.75 -0.42
N VAL A 15 5.30 -18.80 0.80
CA VAL A 15 5.78 -17.60 1.52
C VAL A 15 6.84 -16.86 0.72
N LYS A 16 7.82 -17.57 0.14
CA LYS A 16 8.88 -16.94 -0.68
C LYS A 16 8.33 -16.27 -1.94
N SER A 17 7.26 -16.82 -2.52
CA SER A 17 6.59 -16.20 -3.68
C SER A 17 5.87 -14.92 -3.29
N TRP A 18 5.20 -14.92 -2.14
CA TRP A 18 4.53 -13.76 -1.58
C TRP A 18 5.50 -12.65 -1.18
N GLU A 19 6.66 -12.98 -0.63
CA GLU A 19 7.68 -11.99 -0.27
C GLU A 19 8.23 -11.26 -1.50
N LYS A 20 8.41 -11.98 -2.63
CA LYS A 20 8.77 -11.35 -3.91
C LYS A 20 7.70 -10.38 -4.40
N LEU A 21 6.42 -10.76 -4.27
CA LEU A 21 5.31 -9.89 -4.64
C LEU A 21 5.23 -8.66 -3.71
N ARG A 22 5.52 -8.81 -2.42
CA ARG A 22 5.58 -7.71 -1.45
C ARG A 22 6.64 -6.68 -1.84
N LEU A 23 7.81 -7.15 -2.27
CA LEU A 23 8.89 -6.26 -2.69
C LEU A 23 8.49 -5.50 -3.96
N LEU A 24 7.91 -6.19 -4.95
CA LEU A 24 7.37 -5.55 -6.16
C LEU A 24 6.29 -4.51 -5.82
N TYR A 25 5.38 -4.85 -4.93
CA TYR A 25 4.31 -3.97 -4.47
C TYR A 25 4.84 -2.69 -3.84
N ASN A 26 5.80 -2.83 -2.91
CA ASN A 26 6.43 -1.68 -2.26
C ASN A 26 7.13 -0.78 -3.28
N VAL A 27 7.80 -1.36 -4.28
CA VAL A 27 8.43 -0.58 -5.37
C VAL A 27 7.38 0.17 -6.19
N ILE A 28 6.26 -0.47 -6.54
CA ILE A 28 5.18 0.18 -7.30
C ILE A 28 4.57 1.34 -6.50
N LEU A 29 4.37 1.17 -5.19
CA LEU A 29 3.79 2.21 -4.34
C LEU A 29 4.78 3.28 -3.89
N LEU A 30 6.08 3.03 -3.97
CA LEU A 30 7.11 4.00 -3.61
C LEU A 30 7.03 5.25 -4.48
N LEU A 31 6.85 5.08 -5.80
CA LEU A 31 6.77 6.21 -6.75
C LEU A 31 5.58 7.15 -6.45
N PRO A 32 4.32 6.68 -6.39
CA PRO A 32 3.20 7.55 -6.06
C PRO A 32 3.25 8.08 -4.61
N GLY A 33 3.83 7.32 -3.68
CA GLY A 33 4.09 7.79 -2.32
C GLY A 33 5.07 8.97 -2.27
N ILE A 34 6.19 8.89 -3.00
CA ILE A 34 7.16 10.00 -3.14
C ILE A 34 6.50 11.20 -3.81
N ALA A 35 5.72 10.98 -4.88
CA ALA A 35 5.02 12.05 -5.57
C ALA A 35 4.04 12.81 -4.64
N LEU A 36 3.28 12.08 -3.82
CA LEU A 36 2.37 12.66 -2.83
C LEU A 36 3.15 13.49 -1.79
N ILE A 37 4.24 12.95 -1.22
CA ILE A 37 5.08 13.68 -0.26
C ILE A 37 5.65 14.95 -0.89
N TRP A 38 6.18 14.86 -2.12
CA TRP A 38 6.70 16.01 -2.84
C TRP A 38 5.62 17.08 -3.05
N ARG A 39 4.41 16.68 -3.44
CA ARG A 39 3.29 17.61 -3.63
C ARG A 39 2.90 18.31 -2.34
N ILE A 40 2.85 17.59 -1.22
CA ILE A 40 2.57 18.17 0.11
C ILE A 40 3.61 19.24 0.45
N ILE A 41 4.90 18.91 0.30
CA ILE A 41 5.99 19.85 0.59
C ILE A 41 5.95 21.07 -0.34
N HIS A 42 5.70 20.85 -1.62
CA HIS A 42 5.65 21.92 -2.62
C HIS A 42 4.51 22.91 -2.31
N LEU A 43 3.29 22.42 -2.09
CA LEU A 43 2.16 23.29 -1.73
C LEU A 43 2.45 24.04 -0.42
N GLN A 44 3.10 23.38 0.55
CA GLN A 44 3.47 24.01 1.82
C GLN A 44 4.42 25.19 1.62
N GLN A 45 5.41 25.04 0.74
CA GLN A 45 6.33 26.13 0.38
C GLN A 45 5.61 27.29 -0.32
N VAL A 46 4.72 26.99 -1.27
CA VAL A 46 3.92 28.01 -1.99
C VAL A 46 3.05 28.81 -1.02
N MET A 47 2.37 28.15 -0.09
CA MET A 47 1.51 28.83 0.88
C MET A 47 2.30 29.66 1.90
N MET A 48 3.47 29.18 2.33
CA MET A 48 4.36 29.96 3.22
C MET A 48 4.93 31.20 2.54
N ALA A 49 5.13 31.17 1.22
CA ALA A 49 5.57 32.33 0.46
C ALA A 49 4.44 33.39 0.29
N ALA A 50 3.18 32.97 0.34
CA ALA A 50 2.02 33.83 0.11
C ALA A 50 1.43 34.48 1.38
N ASN A 51 1.68 33.93 2.59
CA ASN A 51 1.06 34.39 3.83
C ASN A 51 2.07 34.89 4.89
N PRO A 52 1.72 35.89 5.73
CA PRO A 52 2.61 36.44 6.76
C PRO A 52 2.94 35.43 7.89
N PRO A 53 4.09 35.60 8.58
CA PRO A 53 4.54 34.68 9.63
C PRO A 53 3.58 34.72 10.83
N GLY A 54 2.83 33.64 11.01
CA GLY A 54 1.87 33.49 12.13
C GLY A 54 0.66 32.59 11.83
N MET A 55 0.33 32.38 10.55
CA MET A 55 -0.75 31.45 10.11
C MET A 55 -0.22 30.14 9.50
N GLY A 56 0.99 29.71 9.90
CA GLY A 56 1.62 28.55 9.29
C GLY A 56 1.46 27.28 10.13
N PHE A 57 0.40 26.50 9.95
CA PHE A 57 0.33 25.06 10.31
C PHE A 57 -1.00 24.43 9.84
N PRO A 58 -0.99 23.16 9.38
CA PRO A 58 -0.54 22.65 8.07
C PRO A 58 -1.67 22.59 7.02
N ILE A 59 -1.30 22.42 5.74
CA ILE A 59 -2.20 22.21 4.58
C ILE A 59 -3.21 21.08 4.77
N MET A 60 -2.84 20.08 5.58
CA MET A 60 -3.74 19.03 6.08
C MET A 60 -3.61 18.98 7.60
N HIS A 61 -4.69 18.69 8.32
CA HIS A 61 -4.58 18.49 9.76
C HIS A 61 -3.62 17.32 10.05
N PRO A 62 -2.73 17.43 11.06
CA PRO A 62 -1.77 16.36 11.37
C PRO A 62 -2.45 15.00 11.60
N ALA A 63 -3.67 15.04 12.14
CA ALA A 63 -4.51 13.85 12.33
C ALA A 63 -4.86 13.16 11.01
N GLU A 64 -5.19 13.90 9.95
CA GLU A 64 -5.56 13.35 8.64
C GLU A 64 -4.37 12.68 7.95
N VAL A 65 -3.18 13.28 8.06
CA VAL A 65 -1.93 12.69 7.56
C VAL A 65 -1.62 11.39 8.31
N VAL A 66 -1.77 11.38 9.64
CA VAL A 66 -1.54 10.18 10.46
C VAL A 66 -2.57 9.09 10.13
N ILE A 67 -3.84 9.43 10.00
CA ILE A 67 -4.90 8.49 9.62
C ILE A 67 -4.65 7.96 8.21
N GLY A 68 -4.32 8.82 7.24
CA GLY A 68 -3.99 8.42 5.87
C GLY A 68 -2.78 7.49 5.80
N ALA A 69 -1.71 7.80 6.54
CA ALA A 69 -0.54 6.93 6.65
C ALA A 69 -0.87 5.58 7.31
N PHE A 70 -1.73 5.58 8.34
CA PHE A 70 -2.17 4.36 9.00
C PHE A 70 -3.03 3.50 8.07
N VAL A 71 -4.03 4.07 7.40
CA VAL A 71 -4.90 3.37 6.44
C VAL A 71 -4.06 2.82 5.30
N PHE A 72 -3.14 3.61 4.74
CA PHE A 72 -2.22 3.16 3.71
C PHE A 72 -1.37 1.98 4.18
N GLY A 73 -0.71 2.12 5.33
CA GLY A 73 0.12 1.05 5.92
C GLY A 73 -0.68 -0.21 6.26
N PHE A 74 -1.91 -0.05 6.73
CA PHE A 74 -2.80 -1.15 7.05
C PHE A 74 -3.25 -1.89 5.78
N CYS A 75 -3.76 -1.19 4.77
CA CYS A 75 -4.15 -1.77 3.48
C CYS A 75 -2.96 -2.46 2.79
N ALA A 76 -1.79 -1.84 2.83
CA ALA A 76 -0.55 -2.36 2.28
C ALA A 76 -0.09 -3.65 2.97
N ASN A 77 -0.36 -3.85 4.26
CA ASN A 77 0.08 -5.05 4.97
C ASN A 77 -1.01 -6.12 5.07
N LEU A 78 -2.28 -5.75 5.10
CA LEU A 78 -3.39 -6.70 5.23
C LEU A 78 -3.39 -7.74 4.11
N CYS A 79 -3.22 -7.30 2.86
CA CYS A 79 -3.24 -8.19 1.69
C CYS A 79 -2.05 -9.15 1.66
N PHE A 80 -0.88 -8.73 2.15
CA PHE A 80 0.33 -9.57 2.14
C PHE A 80 0.46 -10.46 3.38
N CYS A 81 -0.14 -10.07 4.51
CA CYS A 81 -0.25 -10.93 5.68
C CYS A 81 -1.27 -12.05 5.44
N LEU A 82 -2.40 -11.73 4.80
CA LEU A 82 -3.46 -12.71 4.54
C LEU A 82 -3.24 -13.54 3.27
N GLY A 83 -2.55 -13.00 2.25
CA GLY A 83 -2.33 -13.67 0.97
C GLY A 83 -1.76 -15.11 1.06
N PRO A 84 -0.62 -15.34 1.74
CA PRO A 84 -0.06 -16.67 1.91
C PRO A 84 -1.02 -17.61 2.65
N TYR A 85 -1.69 -17.11 3.69
CA TYR A 85 -2.64 -17.89 4.47
C TYR A 85 -3.85 -18.31 3.63
N THR A 86 -4.46 -17.37 2.90
CA THR A 86 -5.59 -17.62 2.02
C THR A 86 -5.23 -18.63 0.93
N GLU A 87 -4.05 -18.52 0.34
CA GLU A 87 -3.60 -19.49 -0.67
C GLU A 87 -3.42 -20.90 -0.11
N VAL A 88 -2.79 -21.04 1.06
CA VAL A 88 -2.63 -22.34 1.72
C VAL A 88 -3.99 -22.95 2.04
N VAL A 89 -4.92 -22.17 2.59
CA VAL A 89 -6.27 -22.65 2.95
C VAL A 89 -7.07 -23.06 1.70
N ILE A 90 -7.09 -22.26 0.65
CA ILE A 90 -7.84 -22.58 -0.58
C ILE A 90 -7.25 -23.83 -1.26
N THR A 91 -5.93 -23.97 -1.26
CA THR A 91 -5.26 -25.16 -1.80
C THR A 91 -5.56 -26.41 -0.95
N ALA A 92 -5.55 -26.28 0.38
CA ALA A 92 -5.87 -27.37 1.29
C ALA A 92 -7.35 -27.82 1.19
N LEU A 93 -8.26 -26.89 0.91
CA LEU A 93 -9.69 -27.17 0.69
C LEU A 93 -10.00 -27.75 -0.70
N GLY A 94 -9.00 -27.90 -1.57
CA GLY A 94 -9.14 -28.57 -2.87
C GLY A 94 -9.93 -27.76 -3.91
N PHE A 95 -10.05 -26.44 -3.75
CA PHE A 95 -10.71 -25.62 -4.76
C PHE A 95 -9.97 -25.69 -6.11
N PRO A 96 -10.69 -25.68 -7.25
CA PRO A 96 -10.10 -25.77 -8.59
C PRO A 96 -9.39 -24.47 -9.05
N LEU A 97 -9.10 -23.56 -8.12
CA LEU A 97 -8.43 -22.30 -8.41
C LEU A 97 -6.93 -22.51 -8.40
N SER A 98 -6.25 -22.10 -9.47
CA SER A 98 -4.80 -22.16 -9.49
C SER A 98 -4.21 -21.20 -8.46
N ALA A 99 -3.26 -21.67 -7.66
CA ALA A 99 -2.52 -20.88 -6.67
C ALA A 99 -2.02 -19.53 -7.25
N ARG A 100 -1.55 -19.56 -8.50
CA ARG A 100 -1.10 -18.37 -9.23
C ARG A 100 -2.22 -17.33 -9.46
N ARG A 101 -3.44 -17.76 -9.79
CA ARG A 101 -4.58 -16.84 -9.98
C ARG A 101 -4.97 -16.17 -8.66
N ILE A 102 -5.00 -16.92 -7.56
CA ILE A 102 -5.30 -16.40 -6.23
C ILE A 102 -4.28 -15.33 -5.82
N ARG A 103 -2.98 -15.63 -6.01
CA ARG A 103 -1.88 -14.69 -5.73
C ARG A 103 -2.07 -13.36 -6.46
N TYR A 104 -2.26 -13.40 -7.78
CA TYR A 104 -2.39 -12.18 -8.57
C TYR A 104 -3.70 -11.44 -8.30
N PHE A 105 -4.78 -12.15 -7.98
CA PHE A 105 -6.04 -11.54 -7.60
C PHE A 105 -5.92 -10.74 -6.29
N ILE A 106 -5.40 -11.38 -5.22
CA ILE A 106 -5.21 -10.72 -3.92
C ILE A 106 -4.16 -9.60 -4.03
N PHE A 107 -3.07 -9.82 -4.78
CA PHE A 107 -2.07 -8.79 -5.06
C PHE A 107 -2.69 -7.58 -5.77
N GLY A 108 -3.47 -7.81 -6.83
CA GLY A 108 -4.12 -6.75 -7.59
C GLY A 108 -5.12 -5.98 -6.75
N LEU A 109 -5.89 -6.67 -5.92
CA LEU A 109 -6.86 -6.05 -5.01
C LEU A 109 -6.16 -5.17 -3.96
N GLY A 110 -5.07 -5.65 -3.35
CA GLY A 110 -4.26 -4.85 -2.44
C GLY A 110 -3.59 -3.65 -3.13
N LEU A 111 -3.24 -3.77 -4.41
CA LEU A 111 -2.65 -2.68 -5.18
C LEU A 111 -3.67 -1.60 -5.49
N ILE A 112 -4.85 -1.99 -5.97
CA ILE A 112 -5.94 -1.07 -6.26
C ILE A 112 -6.36 -0.34 -5.00
N LEU A 113 -6.51 -1.02 -3.86
CA LEU A 113 -6.88 -0.37 -2.60
C LEU A 113 -5.86 0.67 -2.16
N SER A 114 -4.57 0.36 -2.20
CA SER A 114 -3.55 1.32 -1.78
C SER A 114 -3.36 2.47 -2.76
N LEU A 115 -3.50 2.21 -4.07
CA LEU A 115 -3.54 3.30 -5.05
C LEU A 115 -4.78 4.18 -4.87
N ALA A 116 -5.94 3.60 -4.55
CA ALA A 116 -7.15 4.35 -4.27
C ALA A 116 -6.98 5.28 -3.06
N VAL A 117 -6.33 4.81 -1.99
CA VAL A 117 -6.00 5.67 -0.82
C VAL A 117 -5.11 6.84 -1.23
N ILE A 118 -4.05 6.59 -2.01
CA ILE A 118 -3.18 7.67 -2.51
C ILE A 118 -3.97 8.65 -3.39
N SER A 119 -4.79 8.14 -4.31
CA SER A 119 -5.60 8.96 -5.21
C SER A 119 -6.62 9.82 -4.46
N VAL A 120 -7.25 9.28 -3.41
CA VAL A 120 -8.18 10.04 -2.56
C VAL A 120 -7.45 11.16 -1.84
N LEU A 121 -6.29 10.88 -1.22
CA LEU A 121 -5.49 11.92 -0.57
C LEU A 121 -5.05 13.00 -1.55
N TRP A 122 -4.64 12.61 -2.75
CA TRP A 122 -4.28 13.54 -3.81
C TRP A 122 -5.46 14.43 -4.23
N LEU A 123 -6.64 13.84 -4.45
CA LEU A 123 -7.84 14.57 -4.85
C LEU A 123 -8.32 15.55 -3.77
N LEU A 124 -8.29 15.13 -2.50
CA LEU A 124 -8.62 16.01 -1.38
C LEU A 124 -7.69 17.22 -1.33
N MET A 125 -6.38 17.00 -1.50
CA MET A 125 -5.43 18.10 -1.58
C MET A 125 -5.71 19.07 -2.74
N GLU A 126 -6.10 18.58 -3.92
CA GLU A 126 -6.38 19.44 -5.08
C GLU A 126 -7.67 20.24 -4.93
N LEU A 127 -8.67 19.69 -4.21
CA LEU A 127 -9.91 20.40 -3.89
C LEU A 127 -9.67 21.56 -2.93
N ASP A 128 -8.84 21.35 -1.91
CA ASP A 128 -8.53 22.36 -0.91
C ASP A 128 -7.50 23.40 -1.43
N PHE A 129 -6.63 22.99 -2.35
CA PHE A 129 -5.58 23.82 -2.95
C PHE A 129 -5.55 23.60 -4.47
N PRO A 130 -6.52 24.16 -5.21
CA PRO A 130 -6.47 24.11 -6.66
C PRO A 130 -5.15 24.76 -7.10
N GLY A 131 -4.34 24.03 -7.88
CA GLY A 131 -3.16 24.62 -8.51
C GLY A 131 -3.53 25.87 -9.33
N PRO A 132 -2.55 26.73 -9.66
CA PRO A 132 -2.78 27.84 -10.58
C PRO A 132 -3.28 27.37 -11.95
#